data_AF-A0A662TZA3-F1
#
_entry.id   AF-A0A662TZA3-F1
#
_cell.length_a   1.000
_cell.length_b   1.000
_cell.length_c   1.000
_cell.angle_alpha   90.00
_cell.angle_beta   90.00
_cell.angle_gamma   90.00
#
_symmetry.space_group_name_H-M   'P 1'
#
loop_
_entity.id
_entity.type
_entity.pdbx_description
1 polymer ?
#
loop_
_entity_poly.entity_id
_entity_poly.type
_entity_poly.pdbx_seq_one_letter_code
_entity_poly.pdbx_strand_id
1 'polypeptide(L)'
;MLAMFVNKHKRAVHRLLNLMWENVEFIRKQLANRKYSVGPLVYGVGNYVSINGKLEPAHYHTPEFGFPYGVIGCSLDGLTFVMAIESTTISEGFLKEVIKNFPSIQIYGGKDFKHNFYPCPDKEKEILQRIRSSQEETIQLNITIA
;
A
#
# COMPACT_ATOMS: atom_id res chain seq x y z
N MET A 1 -5.06 -32.09 8.43
CA MET A 1 -4.10 -31.04 8.01
C MET A 1 -4.48 -29.66 8.57
N LEU A 2 -5.67 -29.14 8.26
CA LEU A 2 -6.12 -27.82 8.78
C LEU A 2 -6.13 -27.73 10.31
N ALA A 3 -6.72 -28.71 11.00
CA ALA A 3 -6.78 -28.70 12.47
C ALA A 3 -5.39 -28.65 13.14
N MET A 4 -4.41 -29.38 12.60
CA MET A 4 -3.03 -29.35 13.09
C MET A 4 -2.37 -27.98 12.87
N PHE A 5 -2.55 -27.40 11.69
CA PHE A 5 -2.06 -26.05 11.39
C PHE A 5 -2.66 -25.02 12.34
N VAL A 6 -3.98 -25.04 12.51
CA VAL A 6 -4.70 -24.13 13.41
C VAL A 6 -4.20 -24.32 14.84
N ASN A 7 -4.12 -25.54 15.37
CA ASN A 7 -3.63 -25.75 16.74
C ASN A 7 -2.19 -25.25 16.94
N LYS A 8 -1.34 -25.39 15.93
CA LYS A 8 0.04 -24.90 15.98
C LYS A 8 0.15 -23.37 15.88
N HIS A 9 -0.68 -22.72 15.06
CA HIS A 9 -0.49 -21.32 14.67
C HIS A 9 -1.58 -20.34 15.14
N LYS A 10 -2.72 -20.81 15.67
CA LYS A 10 -3.89 -19.99 16.03
C LYS A 10 -3.53 -18.80 16.90
N ARG A 11 -2.69 -18.98 17.91
CA ARG A 11 -2.29 -17.89 18.81
C ARG A 11 -1.50 -16.79 18.08
N ALA A 12 -0.60 -17.17 17.19
CA ALA A 12 0.20 -16.22 16.41
C ALA A 12 -0.67 -15.48 15.40
N VAL A 13 -1.52 -16.21 14.65
CA VAL A 13 -2.45 -15.63 13.68
C VAL A 13 -3.43 -14.67 14.37
N HIS A 14 -4.03 -15.07 15.50
CA HIS A 14 -4.96 -14.21 16.24
C HIS A 14 -4.31 -12.90 16.68
N ARG A 15 -3.10 -12.96 17.25
CA ARG A 15 -2.36 -11.78 17.68
C ARG A 15 -2.02 -10.86 16.51
N LEU A 16 -1.56 -11.43 15.40
CA LEU A 16 -1.22 -10.68 14.20
C LEU A 16 -2.44 -9.94 13.65
N LEU A 17 -3.56 -10.64 13.49
CA LEU A 17 -4.79 -10.05 12.98
C LEU A 17 -5.27 -8.92 13.89
N ASN A 18 -5.30 -9.11 15.21
CA ASN A 18 -5.68 -8.03 16.14
C ASN A 18 -4.73 -6.83 16.01
N LEU A 19 -3.41 -7.06 15.96
CA LEU A 19 -2.42 -5.99 15.86
C LEU A 19 -2.61 -5.14 14.59
N MET A 20 -2.92 -5.77 13.46
CA MET A 20 -3.22 -5.06 12.21
C MET A 20 -4.40 -4.10 12.40
N TRP A 21 -5.51 -4.57 12.98
CA TRP A 21 -6.72 -3.77 13.20
C TRP A 21 -6.50 -2.65 14.23
N GLU A 22 -5.85 -2.98 15.35
CA GLU A 22 -5.55 -2.02 16.41
C GLU A 22 -4.64 -0.90 15.94
N ASN A 23 -3.60 -1.21 15.14
CA ASN A 23 -2.67 -0.21 14.63
C ASN A 23 -3.35 0.76 13.66
N VAL A 24 -4.16 0.26 12.73
CA VAL A 24 -4.86 1.14 11.77
C VAL A 24 -5.87 2.03 12.49
N GLU A 25 -6.62 1.49 13.46
CA GLU A 25 -7.55 2.28 14.26
C GLU A 25 -6.84 3.31 15.14
N PHE A 26 -5.67 2.96 15.70
CA PHE A 26 -4.82 3.89 16.44
C PHE A 26 -4.42 5.08 15.56
N ILE A 27 -3.88 4.82 14.37
CA ILE A 27 -3.45 5.88 13.43
C ILE A 27 -4.63 6.75 13.00
N ARG A 28 -5.79 6.14 12.71
CA ARG A 28 -7.02 6.86 12.37
C ARG A 28 -7.40 7.86 13.46
N LYS A 29 -7.36 7.45 14.73
CA LYS A 29 -7.60 8.33 15.89
C LYS A 29 -6.53 9.42 16.01
N GLN A 30 -5.26 9.11 15.79
CA GLN A 30 -4.20 10.13 15.83
C GLN A 30 -4.40 11.21 14.76
N LEU A 31 -4.78 10.84 13.55
CA LEU A 31 -5.08 11.79 12.47
C LEU A 31 -6.33 12.63 12.77
N ALA A 32 -7.39 12.01 13.29
CA ALA A 32 -8.59 12.73 13.71
C ALA A 32 -8.28 13.75 14.83
N ASN A 33 -7.45 13.38 15.81
CA ASN A 33 -7.02 14.28 16.89
C ASN A 33 -6.23 15.48 16.36
N ARG A 34 -5.48 15.28 15.26
CA ARG A 34 -4.77 16.33 14.52
C ARG A 34 -5.66 17.11 13.54
N LYS A 35 -6.98 16.92 13.60
CA LYS A 35 -8.00 17.61 12.78
C LYS A 35 -7.98 17.28 11.29
N TYR A 36 -7.38 16.15 10.89
CA TYR A 36 -7.59 15.62 9.55
C TYR A 36 -9.00 15.05 9.42
N SER A 37 -9.62 15.25 8.25
CA SER A 37 -10.82 14.49 7.87
C SER A 37 -10.43 13.04 7.65
N VAL A 38 -11.02 12.11 8.40
CA VAL A 38 -10.75 10.67 8.27
C VAL A 38 -12.05 9.93 8.02
N GLY A 39 -12.02 9.02 7.06
CA GLY A 39 -13.13 8.12 6.76
C GLY A 39 -13.34 7.08 7.86
N PRO A 40 -14.41 6.26 7.72
CA PRO A 40 -14.61 5.11 8.59
C PRO A 40 -13.51 4.06 8.37
N LEU A 41 -13.28 3.26 9.40
CA LEU A 41 -12.48 2.03 9.27
C LEU A 41 -13.30 0.99 8.51
N VAL A 42 -12.74 0.43 7.44
CA VAL A 42 -13.43 -0.51 6.53
C VAL A 42 -12.59 -1.76 6.27
N TYR A 43 -13.22 -2.74 5.62
CA TYR A 43 -12.59 -3.98 5.17
C TYR A 43 -12.09 -3.82 3.74
N GLY A 44 -10.77 -3.71 3.57
CA GLY A 44 -10.13 -3.79 2.26
C GLY A 44 -10.28 -5.18 1.64
N VAL A 45 -10.43 -5.23 0.32
CA VAL A 45 -10.59 -6.46 -0.48
C VAL A 45 -9.70 -6.41 -1.71
N GLY A 46 -9.28 -7.59 -2.21
CA GLY A 46 -8.52 -7.69 -3.45
C GLY A 46 -7.06 -7.23 -3.34
N ASN A 47 -6.53 -7.15 -2.11
CA ASN A 47 -5.15 -6.81 -1.85
C ASN A 47 -4.19 -7.96 -2.18
N TYR A 48 -2.90 -7.66 -2.24
CA TYR A 48 -1.83 -8.63 -2.45
C TYR A 48 -0.83 -8.55 -1.30
N VAL A 49 -0.09 -9.64 -1.09
CA VAL A 49 1.03 -9.71 -0.13
C VAL A 49 2.27 -10.28 -0.79
N SER A 50 3.44 -9.78 -0.40
CA SER A 50 4.72 -10.23 -0.95
C SER A 50 5.23 -11.45 -0.20
N ILE A 51 5.20 -12.61 -0.84
CA ILE A 51 5.72 -13.87 -0.29
C ILE A 51 6.89 -14.32 -1.15
N ASN A 52 8.10 -14.34 -0.56
CA ASN A 52 9.34 -14.69 -1.27
C ASN A 52 9.55 -13.89 -2.57
N GLY A 53 9.19 -12.60 -2.56
CA GLY A 53 9.34 -11.69 -3.69
C GLY A 53 8.23 -11.80 -4.76
N LYS A 54 7.17 -12.57 -4.52
CA LYS A 54 6.02 -12.69 -5.41
C LYS A 54 4.78 -12.09 -4.77
N LEU A 55 4.00 -11.33 -5.55
CA LEU A 55 2.71 -10.81 -5.12
C LEU A 55 1.67 -11.93 -5.21
N GLU A 56 1.22 -12.37 -4.04
CA GLU A 56 0.18 -13.38 -3.89
C GLU A 56 -1.15 -12.72 -3.48
N PRO A 57 -2.29 -13.12 -4.06
CA PRO A 57 -3.57 -12.51 -3.74
C PRO A 57 -3.98 -12.80 -2.28
N ALA A 58 -4.38 -11.76 -1.56
CA ALA A 58 -4.97 -11.87 -0.24
C ALA A 58 -6.48 -12.08 -0.35
N HIS A 59 -6.92 -13.32 -0.13
CA HIS A 59 -8.36 -13.65 -0.08
C HIS A 59 -9.03 -13.27 1.24
N TYR A 60 -8.28 -12.75 2.21
CA TYR A 60 -8.78 -12.26 3.49
C TYR A 60 -8.86 -10.73 3.49
N HIS A 61 -9.64 -10.18 4.42
CA HIS A 61 -9.79 -8.73 4.58
C HIS A 61 -8.63 -8.10 5.34
N THR A 62 -8.28 -6.88 4.96
CA THR A 62 -7.32 -6.02 5.66
C THR A 62 -8.00 -4.77 6.20
N PRO A 63 -7.62 -4.24 7.37
CA PRO A 63 -8.13 -2.97 7.85
C PRO A 63 -7.57 -1.80 7.03
N GLU A 64 -8.43 -0.85 6.66
CA GLU A 64 -8.02 0.40 6.02
C GLU A 64 -9.00 1.55 6.27
N PHE A 65 -8.56 2.79 6.05
CA PHE A 65 -9.42 3.97 6.00
C PHE A 65 -8.87 5.01 5.01
N GLY A 66 -9.77 5.75 4.38
CA GLY A 66 -9.42 6.88 3.51
C GLY A 66 -9.29 8.20 4.27
N PHE A 67 -8.47 9.10 3.75
CA PHE A 67 -8.36 10.50 4.17
C PHE A 67 -7.96 11.36 2.95
N PRO A 68 -7.96 12.71 3.01
CA PRO A 68 -7.78 13.58 1.84
C PRO A 68 -6.52 13.34 1.01
N TYR A 69 -5.51 12.66 1.55
CA TYR A 69 -4.23 12.43 0.88
C TYR A 69 -4.01 10.97 0.46
N GLY A 70 -4.99 10.08 0.68
CA GLY A 70 -4.88 8.69 0.26
C GLY A 70 -5.60 7.71 1.19
N VAL A 71 -5.09 6.49 1.23
CA VAL A 71 -5.60 5.38 2.05
C VAL A 71 -4.47 4.90 2.96
N ILE A 72 -4.79 4.70 4.24
CA ILE A 72 -3.91 4.01 5.19
C ILE A 72 -4.52 2.66 5.47
N GLY A 73 -3.74 1.59 5.32
CA GLY A 73 -4.16 0.23 5.57
C GLY A 73 -3.07 -0.60 6.23
N CYS A 74 -3.37 -1.87 6.49
CA CYS A 74 -2.37 -2.81 6.97
C CYS A 74 -2.58 -4.19 6.37
N SER A 75 -1.57 -4.70 5.67
CA SER A 75 -1.51 -6.07 5.15
C SER A 75 -0.52 -6.91 5.97
N LEU A 76 -0.28 -8.16 5.56
CA LEU A 76 0.80 -8.96 6.17
C LEU A 76 2.20 -8.44 5.82
N ASP A 77 2.32 -7.50 4.87
CA ASP A 77 3.58 -6.83 4.54
C ASP A 77 3.88 -5.65 5.48
N GLY A 78 2.90 -5.21 6.28
CA GLY A 78 3.04 -4.11 7.23
C GLY A 78 1.95 -3.05 7.08
N LEU A 79 2.20 -1.89 7.69
CA LEU A 79 1.35 -0.71 7.55
C LEU A 79 1.62 -0.06 6.21
N THR A 80 0.57 0.27 5.46
CA THR A 80 0.69 0.88 4.13
C THR A 80 0.05 2.26 4.10
N PHE A 81 0.67 3.16 3.34
CA PHE A 81 0.06 4.42 2.91
C PHE A 81 0.09 4.48 1.39
N VAL A 82 -1.09 4.54 0.78
CA VAL A 82 -1.29 4.58 -0.67
C VAL A 82 -1.87 5.94 -1.06
N MET A 83 -1.14 6.68 -1.90
CA MET A 83 -1.60 7.93 -2.51
C MET A 83 -1.84 7.70 -4.01
N ALA A 84 -2.95 8.20 -4.53
CA ALA A 84 -3.21 8.26 -5.96
C ALA A 84 -2.90 9.67 -6.49
N ILE A 85 -2.13 9.76 -7.57
CA ILE A 85 -1.73 11.01 -8.21
C ILE A 85 -2.09 10.92 -9.69
N GLU A 86 -2.60 12.01 -10.27
CA GLU A 86 -2.83 12.09 -11.72
C GLU A 86 -1.50 11.92 -12.47
N SER A 87 -1.46 10.99 -13.43
CA SER A 87 -0.25 10.67 -14.19
C SER A 87 0.31 11.90 -14.93
N THR A 88 -0.56 12.83 -15.28
CA THR A 88 -0.24 14.09 -15.97
C THR A 88 0.57 15.07 -15.12
N THR A 89 0.49 14.97 -13.79
CA THR A 89 1.13 15.88 -12.84
C THR A 89 2.51 15.41 -12.38
N ILE A 90 2.86 14.14 -12.64
CA ILE A 90 4.13 13.55 -12.23
C ILE A 90 5.28 14.11 -13.09
N SER A 91 6.35 14.53 -12.43
CA SER A 91 7.58 15.04 -13.07
C SER A 91 8.79 14.22 -12.66
N GLU A 92 9.89 14.32 -13.43
CA GLU A 92 11.16 13.67 -13.11
C GLU A 92 11.70 14.13 -11.75
N GLY A 93 11.59 15.43 -11.46
CA GLY A 93 12.00 15.99 -10.16
C GLY A 93 11.19 15.44 -8.99
N PHE A 94 9.87 15.26 -9.16
CA PHE A 94 9.03 14.62 -8.16
C PHE A 94 9.44 13.16 -7.92
N LEU A 95 9.63 12.38 -9.00
CA LEU A 95 10.07 10.99 -8.90
C LEU A 95 11.41 10.87 -8.16
N LYS A 96 12.35 11.76 -8.48
CA LYS A 96 13.67 11.80 -7.83
C LYS A 96 13.55 12.04 -6.34
N GLU A 97 12.77 13.02 -5.92
CA GLU A 97 12.58 13.32 -4.50
C GLU A 97 11.84 12.19 -3.78
N VAL A 98 10.76 11.64 -4.35
CA VAL A 98 9.99 10.60 -3.65
C VAL A 98 10.78 9.30 -3.51
N ILE A 99 11.47 8.85 -4.56
CA ILE A 99 12.29 7.62 -4.52
C ILE A 99 13.45 7.79 -3.54
N LYS A 100 14.09 8.97 -3.52
CA LYS A 100 15.18 9.27 -2.58
C LYS A 100 14.72 9.25 -1.12
N ASN A 101 13.56 9.84 -0.82
CA ASN A 101 13.04 9.93 0.55
C ASN A 101 12.35 8.64 1.01
N PHE A 102 11.86 7.82 0.07
CA PHE A 102 11.20 6.54 0.33
C PHE A 102 11.76 5.44 -0.58
N PRO A 103 12.97 4.92 -0.29
CA PRO A 103 13.66 3.98 -1.20
C PRO A 103 12.88 2.69 -1.49
N SER A 104 12.03 2.27 -0.55
CA SER A 104 11.18 1.07 -0.65
C SER A 104 9.78 1.35 -1.21
N ILE A 105 9.51 2.56 -1.71
CA ILE A 105 8.23 2.90 -2.33
C ILE A 105 7.93 1.97 -3.51
N GLN A 106 6.65 1.70 -3.72
CA GLN A 106 6.16 1.07 -4.95
C GLN A 106 5.36 2.09 -5.75
N ILE A 107 5.57 2.12 -7.06
CA ILE A 107 4.89 3.01 -7.99
C ILE A 107 4.24 2.14 -9.06
N TYR A 108 2.92 2.18 -9.17
CA TYR A 108 2.17 1.30 -10.08
C TYR A 108 0.88 1.95 -10.61
N GLY A 109 0.26 1.32 -11.61
CA GLY A 109 -0.95 1.81 -12.26
C GLY A 109 -2.17 1.87 -11.31
N GLY A 110 -3.00 2.89 -11.47
CA GLY A 110 -4.25 3.02 -10.72
C GLY A 110 -5.34 2.07 -11.22
N LYS A 111 -5.34 1.73 -12.51
CA LYS A 111 -6.24 0.77 -13.15
C LYS A 111 -5.62 -0.62 -13.20
N ASP A 112 -4.36 -0.74 -13.64
CA ASP A 112 -3.61 -2.00 -13.61
C ASP A 112 -2.61 -2.02 -12.45
N PHE A 113 -3.05 -2.55 -11.29
CA PHE A 113 -2.23 -2.67 -10.09
C PHE A 113 -1.04 -3.64 -10.25
N LYS A 114 -1.01 -4.45 -11.32
CA LYS A 114 0.11 -5.35 -11.62
C LYS A 114 1.18 -4.66 -12.46
N HIS A 115 0.87 -3.51 -13.05
CA HIS A 115 1.81 -2.71 -13.82
C HIS A 115 2.68 -1.87 -12.90
N ASN A 116 3.81 -2.44 -12.45
CA ASN A 116 4.78 -1.73 -11.62
C ASN A 116 5.74 -0.88 -12.46
N PHE A 117 5.82 0.40 -12.14
CA PHE A 117 6.80 1.35 -12.66
C PHE A 117 8.09 1.36 -11.82
N TYR A 118 7.97 1.22 -10.49
CA TYR A 118 9.10 1.11 -9.55
C TYR A 118 8.72 0.14 -8.41
N PRO A 119 9.65 -0.69 -7.87
CA PRO A 119 11.10 -0.71 -8.09
C PRO A 119 11.53 -1.23 -9.46
N CYS A 120 12.54 -0.59 -10.05
CA CYS A 120 13.23 -1.00 -11.27
C CYS A 120 14.64 -0.39 -11.33
N PRO A 121 15.57 -0.90 -12.16
CA PRO A 121 16.91 -0.33 -12.30
C PRO A 121 16.95 0.97 -13.12
N ASP A 122 15.83 1.37 -13.71
CA ASP A 122 15.72 2.53 -14.60
C ASP A 122 15.87 3.84 -13.80
N LYS A 123 16.33 4.92 -14.46
CA LYS A 123 16.36 6.24 -13.81
C LYS A 123 14.98 6.90 -13.91
N GLU A 124 14.82 7.99 -13.18
CA GLU A 124 13.55 8.69 -13.03
C GLU A 124 12.96 9.16 -14.36
N LYS A 125 13.83 9.51 -15.32
CA LYS A 125 13.44 9.91 -16.66
C LYS A 125 12.77 8.77 -17.44
N GLU A 126 13.33 7.57 -17.39
CA GLU A 126 12.77 6.39 -18.04
C GLU A 126 11.49 5.93 -17.34
N ILE A 127 11.45 5.97 -16.00
CA ILE A 127 10.23 5.70 -15.21
C ILE A 127 9.11 6.65 -15.63
N LEU A 128 9.40 7.96 -15.72
CA LEU A 128 8.43 8.95 -16.18
C LEU A 128 7.95 8.66 -17.59
N GLN A 129 8.84 8.31 -18.51
CA GLN A 129 8.46 7.97 -19.88
C GLN A 129 7.52 6.76 -19.91
N ARG A 130 7.78 5.73 -19.11
CA ARG A 130 6.90 4.56 -18.96
C ARG A 130 5.53 4.95 -18.44
N ILE A 131 5.46 5.78 -17.40
CA ILE A 131 4.20 6.34 -16.88
C ILE A 131 3.45 7.07 -17.98
N ARG A 132 4.11 7.96 -18.74
CA ARG A 132 3.48 8.76 -19.82
C ARG A 132 3.02 7.91 -21.00
N SER A 133 3.71 6.82 -21.28
CA SER A 133 3.34 5.87 -22.33
C SER A 133 2.27 4.87 -21.89
N SER A 134 1.99 4.79 -20.58
CA SER A 134 0.92 3.95 -20.06
C SER A 134 -0.45 4.57 -20.33
N GLN A 135 -1.49 3.74 -20.33
CA GLN A 135 -2.89 4.18 -20.41
C GLN A 135 -3.47 4.50 -19.02
N GLU A 136 -2.61 4.74 -18.02
CA GLU A 136 -3.00 5.00 -16.63
C GLU A 136 -3.31 6.49 -16.44
N GLU A 137 -4.55 6.80 -16.05
CA GLU A 137 -4.96 8.16 -15.68
C GLU A 137 -4.41 8.56 -14.31
N THR A 138 -4.29 7.58 -13.41
CA THR A 138 -3.76 7.76 -12.06
C THR A 138 -2.64 6.75 -11.79
N ILE A 139 -1.68 7.18 -11.00
CA ILE A 139 -0.55 6.37 -10.53
C ILE A 139 -0.64 6.29 -9.01
N GLN A 140 -0.43 5.10 -8.48
CA GLN A 140 -0.40 4.86 -7.05
C GLN A 140 1.03 4.88 -6.53
N LEU A 141 1.22 5.56 -5.41
CA LEU A 141 2.43 5.57 -4.60
C LEU A 141 2.13 4.84 -3.30
N ASN A 142 2.73 3.66 -3.12
CA ASN A 142 2.55 2.84 -1.93
C ASN A 142 3.83 2.83 -1.10
N ILE A 143 3.73 3.31 0.14
CA ILE A 143 4.81 3.28 1.12
C ILE A 143 4.42 2.27 2.19
N THR A 144 5.24 1.22 2.33
CA THR A 144 5.09 0.22 3.39
C THR A 144 6.05 0.51 4.54
N ILE A 145 5.51 0.59 5.76
CA ILE A 145 6.24 0.68 7.01
C ILE A 145 6.10 -0.67 7.72
N ALA A 146 7.19 -1.42 7.74
CA ALA A 146 7.30 -2.75 8.35
C ALA A 146 8.07 -2.70 9.67
#